data_AF-A0A5Q4FWQ5-F1
#
_entry.id   AF-A0A5Q4FWQ5-F1
#
_cell.length_a   1.000
_cell.length_b   1.000
_cell.length_c   1.000
_cell.angle_alpha   90.00
_cell.angle_beta   90.00
_cell.angle_gamma   90.00
#
_symmetry.space_group_name_H-M   'P 1'
#
loop_
_entity.id
_entity.type
_entity.pdbx_description
1 polymer ?
#
loop_
_entity_poly.entity_id
_entity_poly.type
_entity_poly.pdbx_seq_one_letter_code
_entity_poly.pdbx_strand_id
1 'polypeptide(L)'
;MDDESGWNRILLEVWSPTVRDAVVEHIERSSIGRHGWLVRVFADPEGVSGTLTETVHAVVLAAIRDETGADLDGLGSQAAWECYEQVWSALEGRWADGGTLAVVPLGAEPSVIAALRRLPAEAAVAAAADIDEHGVQPLWLRGRLLVDDRGLEAYLALDGGRAPTDVAQAIRQILASLP
;
A
#
# COMPACT_ATOMS: atom_id res chain seq x y z
N MET A 1 -14.59 -26.14 -20.58
CA MET A 1 -14.75 -24.79 -21.14
C MET A 1 -16.20 -24.39 -20.91
N ASP A 2 -16.54 -24.09 -19.65
CA ASP A 2 -17.87 -23.59 -19.22
C ASP A 2 -17.79 -22.72 -17.93
N ASP A 3 -16.58 -22.40 -17.44
CA ASP A 3 -16.38 -21.74 -16.14
C ASP A 3 -16.38 -20.20 -16.21
N GLU A 4 -16.16 -19.60 -17.38
CA GLU A 4 -16.08 -18.13 -17.55
C GLU A 4 -17.44 -17.43 -17.37
N SER A 5 -18.54 -18.15 -17.61
CA SER A 5 -19.91 -17.61 -17.45
C SER A 5 -20.36 -17.58 -15.99
N GLY A 6 -19.87 -18.53 -15.18
CA GLY A 6 -20.22 -18.66 -13.76
C GLY A 6 -19.64 -17.53 -12.91
N TRP A 7 -18.35 -17.21 -13.11
CA TRP A 7 -17.68 -16.14 -12.36
C TRP A 7 -18.26 -14.76 -12.65
N ASN A 8 -18.58 -14.47 -13.92
CA ASN A 8 -19.22 -13.21 -14.31
C ASN A 8 -20.58 -13.03 -13.62
N ARG A 9 -21.35 -14.12 -13.53
CA ARG A 9 -22.65 -14.10 -12.87
C ARG A 9 -22.52 -13.85 -11.37
N ILE A 10 -21.60 -14.55 -10.70
CA ILE A 10 -21.34 -14.37 -9.27
C ILE A 10 -20.93 -12.93 -8.98
N LEU A 11 -20.00 -12.39 -9.77
CA LEU A 11 -19.54 -11.01 -9.60
C LEU A 11 -20.70 -10.02 -9.78
N LEU A 12 -21.47 -10.12 -10.85
CA LEU A 12 -22.56 -9.18 -11.13
C LEU A 12 -23.76 -9.31 -10.18
N GLU A 13 -23.99 -10.49 -9.61
CA GLU A 13 -25.05 -10.70 -8.61
C GLU A 13 -24.68 -10.09 -7.25
N VAL A 14 -23.38 -10.00 -6.93
CA VAL A 14 -22.89 -9.55 -5.62
C VAL A 14 -22.34 -8.12 -5.65
N TRP A 15 -21.86 -7.64 -6.80
CA TRP A 15 -21.19 -6.36 -6.91
C TRP A 15 -22.12 -5.19 -6.57
N SER A 16 -21.66 -4.37 -5.63
CA SER A 16 -22.35 -3.18 -5.18
C SER A 16 -21.34 -2.18 -4.64
N PRO A 17 -21.70 -0.90 -4.46
CA PRO A 17 -20.81 0.08 -3.84
C PRO A 17 -20.27 -0.37 -2.47
N THR A 18 -21.09 -1.08 -1.67
CA THR A 18 -20.68 -1.62 -0.38
C THR A 18 -19.59 -2.70 -0.51
N VAL A 19 -19.70 -3.58 -1.51
CA VAL A 19 -18.67 -4.60 -1.80
C VAL A 19 -17.39 -3.95 -2.30
N ARG A 20 -17.49 -2.96 -3.20
CA ARG A 20 -16.33 -2.16 -3.64
C ARG A 20 -15.62 -1.54 -2.43
N ASP A 21 -16.36 -0.91 -1.53
CA ASP A 21 -15.77 -0.26 -0.35
C ASP A 21 -15.12 -1.29 0.59
N ALA A 22 -15.73 -2.46 0.77
CA ALA A 22 -15.14 -3.57 1.52
C ALA A 22 -13.83 -4.08 0.90
N VAL A 23 -13.77 -4.22 -0.44
CA VAL A 23 -12.54 -4.55 -1.18
C VAL A 23 -11.45 -3.50 -0.95
N VAL A 24 -11.80 -2.20 -1.06
CA VAL A 24 -10.84 -1.11 -0.83
C VAL A 24 -10.31 -1.16 0.61
N GLU A 25 -11.18 -1.30 1.61
CA GLU A 25 -10.79 -1.43 3.02
C GLU A 25 -9.93 -2.69 3.27
N HIS A 26 -10.23 -3.79 2.58
CA HIS A 26 -9.43 -5.01 2.62
C HIS A 26 -8.01 -4.73 2.13
N ILE A 27 -7.86 -4.09 0.95
CA ILE A 27 -6.56 -3.73 0.36
C ILE A 27 -5.77 -2.81 1.29
N GLU A 28 -6.42 -1.78 1.85
CA GLU A 28 -5.76 -0.85 2.77
C GLU A 28 -5.27 -1.57 4.03
N ARG A 29 -6.06 -2.49 4.58
CA ARG A 29 -5.68 -3.26 5.77
C ARG A 29 -4.57 -4.27 5.49
N SER A 30 -4.63 -4.99 4.37
CA SER A 30 -3.62 -5.98 3.99
C SER A 30 -2.31 -5.34 3.53
N SER A 31 -2.34 -4.06 3.16
CA SER A 31 -1.18 -3.29 2.74
C SER A 31 -0.49 -2.52 3.88
N ILE A 32 -0.88 -2.71 5.15
CA ILE A 32 -0.17 -2.12 6.29
C ILE A 32 1.31 -2.54 6.26
N GLY A 33 2.23 -1.58 6.39
CA GLY A 33 3.67 -1.80 6.22
C GLY A 33 4.12 -1.84 4.75
N ARG A 34 3.20 -1.57 3.83
CA ARG A 34 3.44 -1.46 2.38
C ARG A 34 2.61 -0.33 1.75
N HIS A 35 2.04 0.58 2.55
CA HIS A 35 1.25 1.70 2.02
C HIS A 35 2.05 2.62 1.10
N GLY A 36 3.38 2.67 1.28
CA GLY A 36 4.27 3.35 0.35
C GLY A 36 4.20 2.85 -1.10
N TRP A 37 3.79 1.60 -1.34
CA TRP A 37 3.57 1.06 -2.68
C TRP A 37 2.35 1.71 -3.34
N LEU A 38 1.24 1.82 -2.60
CA LEU A 38 0.01 2.46 -3.08
C LEU A 38 0.28 3.92 -3.42
N VAL A 39 0.91 4.68 -2.53
CA VAL A 39 1.21 6.10 -2.79
C VAL A 39 2.07 6.27 -4.03
N ARG A 40 3.13 5.46 -4.20
CA ARG A 40 4.00 5.56 -5.38
C ARG A 40 3.24 5.28 -6.67
N VAL A 41 2.50 4.18 -6.73
CA VAL A 41 1.76 3.77 -7.92
C VAL A 41 0.68 4.78 -8.30
N PHE A 42 -0.07 5.31 -7.32
CA PHE A 42 -1.16 6.25 -7.60
C PHE A 42 -0.73 7.71 -7.75
N ALA A 43 0.38 8.13 -7.11
CA ALA A 43 0.86 9.50 -7.23
C ALA A 43 1.65 9.76 -8.53
N ASP A 44 2.36 8.74 -9.03
CA ASP A 44 3.18 8.82 -10.25
C ASP A 44 3.26 7.46 -10.96
N PRO A 45 2.18 7.00 -11.62
CA PRO A 45 2.13 5.68 -12.25
C PRO A 45 3.15 5.49 -13.37
N GLU A 46 3.60 6.57 -14.02
CA GLU A 46 4.58 6.53 -15.10
C GLU A 46 6.03 6.53 -14.58
N GLY A 47 6.26 7.07 -13.39
CA GLY A 47 7.59 7.15 -12.76
C GLY A 47 7.98 5.94 -11.90
N VAL A 48 7.06 5.01 -11.64
CA VAL A 48 7.32 3.79 -10.85
C VAL A 48 7.73 2.59 -11.71
N SER A 49 8.43 1.64 -11.09
CA SER A 49 8.75 0.36 -11.73
C SER A 49 7.47 -0.40 -12.13
N GLY A 50 7.42 -0.90 -13.37
CA GLY A 50 6.31 -1.71 -13.85
C GLY A 50 6.01 -2.92 -12.97
N THR A 51 7.03 -3.54 -12.36
CA THR A 51 6.85 -4.66 -11.42
C THR A 51 6.08 -4.24 -10.16
N LEU A 52 6.29 -3.01 -9.67
CA LEU A 52 5.54 -2.51 -8.51
C LEU A 52 4.08 -2.26 -8.89
N THR A 53 3.84 -1.67 -10.07
CA THR A 53 2.50 -1.46 -10.61
C THR A 53 1.75 -2.78 -10.80
N GLU A 54 2.40 -3.78 -11.40
CA GLU A 54 1.87 -5.16 -11.52
C GLU A 54 1.57 -5.80 -10.16
N THR A 55 2.41 -5.55 -9.16
CA THR A 55 2.16 -6.03 -7.79
C THR A 55 0.90 -5.41 -7.21
N VAL A 56 0.69 -4.10 -7.38
CA VAL A 56 -0.53 -3.43 -6.92
C VAL A 56 -1.76 -3.92 -7.70
N HIS A 57 -1.65 -4.15 -9.01
CA HIS A 57 -2.71 -4.80 -9.79
C HIS A 57 -3.08 -6.17 -9.21
N ALA A 58 -2.10 -7.03 -8.93
CA ALA A 58 -2.32 -8.35 -8.35
C ALA A 58 -2.99 -8.28 -6.97
N VAL A 59 -2.63 -7.29 -6.13
CA VAL A 59 -3.28 -7.05 -4.84
C VAL A 59 -4.76 -6.68 -5.01
N VAL A 60 -5.08 -5.80 -5.97
CA VAL A 60 -6.48 -5.42 -6.27
C VAL A 60 -7.29 -6.63 -6.72
N LEU A 61 -6.76 -7.39 -7.67
CA LEU A 61 -7.43 -8.57 -8.23
C LEU A 61 -7.66 -9.65 -7.16
N ALA A 62 -6.64 -9.91 -6.32
CA ALA A 62 -6.74 -10.85 -5.21
C ALA A 62 -7.82 -10.42 -4.19
N ALA A 63 -7.87 -9.13 -3.83
CA ALA A 63 -8.87 -8.64 -2.88
C ALA A 63 -10.31 -8.73 -3.44
N ILE A 64 -10.51 -8.44 -4.73
CA ILE A 64 -11.82 -8.63 -5.37
C ILE A 64 -12.22 -10.11 -5.32
N ARG A 65 -11.28 -11.01 -5.63
CA ARG A 65 -11.50 -12.45 -5.55
C ARG A 65 -11.84 -12.90 -4.14
N ASP A 66 -11.14 -12.41 -3.12
CA ASP A 66 -11.37 -12.80 -1.73
C ASP A 66 -12.74 -12.33 -1.21
N GLU A 67 -13.19 -11.13 -1.60
CA GLU A 67 -14.47 -10.58 -1.15
C GLU A 67 -15.68 -11.11 -1.96
N THR A 68 -15.49 -11.43 -3.24
CA THR A 68 -16.61 -11.83 -4.14
C THR A 68 -16.60 -13.31 -4.53
N GLY A 69 -15.48 -13.99 -4.33
CA GLY A 69 -15.21 -15.33 -4.87
C GLY A 69 -14.90 -15.35 -6.37
N ALA A 70 -15.08 -14.25 -7.10
CA ALA A 70 -14.91 -14.22 -8.56
C ALA A 70 -13.44 -14.00 -8.97
N ASP A 71 -12.94 -14.88 -9.84
CA ASP A 71 -11.58 -14.78 -10.38
C ASP A 71 -11.54 -13.91 -11.64
N LEU A 72 -11.13 -12.65 -11.49
CA LEU A 72 -11.10 -11.67 -12.58
C LEU A 72 -10.05 -11.99 -13.66
N ASP A 73 -8.96 -12.70 -13.33
CA ASP A 73 -7.93 -13.06 -14.32
C ASP A 73 -8.48 -14.04 -15.38
N GLY A 74 -9.50 -14.83 -15.01
CA GLY A 74 -10.24 -15.69 -15.93
C GLY A 74 -11.38 -14.99 -16.66
N LEU A 75 -11.70 -13.74 -16.31
CA LEU A 75 -12.85 -13.01 -16.82
C LEU A 75 -12.45 -12.00 -17.89
N GLY A 76 -12.46 -12.43 -19.16
CA GLY A 76 -12.31 -11.54 -20.32
C GLY A 76 -13.53 -10.64 -20.61
N SER A 77 -14.34 -10.30 -19.59
CA SER A 77 -15.59 -9.55 -19.77
C SER A 77 -15.42 -8.07 -19.40
N GLN A 78 -16.05 -7.19 -20.17
CA GLN A 78 -16.05 -5.75 -19.92
C GLN A 78 -16.60 -5.37 -18.53
N ALA A 79 -17.53 -6.17 -18.00
CA ALA A 79 -18.16 -5.89 -16.71
C ALA A 79 -17.25 -6.26 -15.51
N ALA A 80 -16.43 -7.29 -15.68
CA ALA A 80 -15.35 -7.63 -14.73
C ALA A 80 -14.31 -6.50 -14.65
N TRP A 81 -13.97 -5.93 -15.80
CA TRP A 81 -13.07 -4.79 -15.90
C TRP A 81 -13.63 -3.52 -15.23
N GLU A 82 -14.93 -3.24 -15.39
CA GLU A 82 -15.57 -2.08 -14.75
C GLU A 82 -15.52 -2.16 -13.20
N CYS A 83 -15.69 -3.35 -12.62
CA CYS A 83 -15.56 -3.55 -11.17
C CYS A 83 -14.14 -3.24 -10.69
N TYR A 84 -13.14 -3.72 -11.43
CA TYR A 84 -11.73 -3.43 -11.19
C TYR A 84 -11.44 -1.92 -11.30
N GLU A 85 -11.90 -1.24 -12.35
CA GLU A 85 -11.70 0.20 -12.55
C GLU A 85 -12.32 1.03 -11.42
N GLN A 86 -13.49 0.62 -10.91
CA GLN A 86 -14.11 1.28 -9.76
C GLN A 86 -13.26 1.18 -8.49
N VAL A 87 -12.64 0.04 -8.22
CA VAL A 87 -11.72 -0.14 -7.08
C VAL A 87 -10.45 0.66 -7.29
N TRP A 88 -9.86 0.59 -8.49
CA TRP A 88 -8.65 1.32 -8.84
C TRP A 88 -8.83 2.84 -8.66
N SER A 89 -9.93 3.40 -9.19
CA SER A 89 -10.26 4.81 -9.05
C SER A 89 -10.52 5.22 -7.59
N ALA A 90 -11.15 4.35 -6.79
CA ALA A 90 -11.36 4.60 -5.38
C ALA A 90 -10.03 4.63 -4.59
N LEU A 91 -9.10 3.73 -4.90
CA LEU A 91 -7.75 3.72 -4.30
C LEU A 91 -6.95 4.95 -4.75
N GLU A 92 -6.99 5.31 -6.02
CA GLU A 92 -6.34 6.51 -6.55
C GLU A 92 -6.81 7.77 -5.79
N GLY A 93 -8.13 7.94 -5.65
CA GLY A 93 -8.71 9.08 -4.92
C GLY A 93 -8.34 9.14 -3.44
N ARG A 94 -7.86 8.05 -2.85
CA ARG A 94 -7.38 8.00 -1.46
C ARG A 94 -5.87 8.16 -1.36
N TRP A 95 -5.10 7.54 -2.24
CA TRP A 95 -3.66 7.34 -2.05
C TRP A 95 -2.77 8.19 -2.97
N ALA A 96 -3.28 8.76 -4.07
CA ALA A 96 -2.50 9.61 -4.96
C ALA A 96 -1.91 10.86 -4.25
N ASP A 97 -2.58 11.32 -3.20
CA ASP A 97 -2.16 12.46 -2.39
C ASP A 97 -1.47 12.07 -1.06
N GLY A 98 -1.05 10.81 -0.91
CA GLY A 98 -0.33 10.31 0.26
C GLY A 98 -1.19 9.55 1.28
N GLY A 99 -2.51 9.53 1.08
CA GLY A 99 -3.45 8.75 1.89
C GLY A 99 -3.39 9.07 3.38
N THR A 100 -3.19 8.02 4.18
CA THR A 100 -3.16 8.14 5.65
C THR A 100 -1.75 8.28 6.21
N LEU A 101 -0.73 8.40 5.36
CA LEU A 101 0.65 8.54 5.81
C LEU A 101 0.86 9.85 6.60
N ALA A 102 1.67 9.75 7.65
CA ALA A 102 2.03 10.90 8.46
C ALA A 102 3.01 11.82 7.73
N VAL A 103 2.70 13.12 7.72
CA VAL A 103 3.58 14.13 7.14
C VAL A 103 4.62 14.56 8.17
N VAL A 104 5.90 14.43 7.83
CA VAL A 104 6.99 14.86 8.71
C VAL A 104 6.97 16.40 8.84
N PRO A 105 7.07 16.94 10.08
CA PRO A 105 7.17 18.37 10.31
C PRO A 105 8.42 19.00 9.68
N LEU A 106 8.29 20.25 9.23
CA LEU A 106 9.41 21.00 8.66
C LEU A 106 10.54 21.16 9.69
N GLY A 107 11.76 20.83 9.28
CA GLY A 107 12.96 20.82 10.11
C GLY A 107 13.28 19.48 10.77
N ALA A 108 12.31 18.56 10.86
CA ALA A 108 12.53 17.22 11.42
C ALA A 108 13.03 16.21 10.37
N GLU A 109 12.94 16.54 9.07
CA GLU A 109 13.27 15.62 7.97
C GLU A 109 14.70 15.08 8.05
N PRO A 110 15.76 15.87 8.32
CA PRO A 110 17.11 15.33 8.40
C PRO A 110 17.28 14.23 9.46
N SER A 111 16.60 14.39 10.61
CA SER A 111 16.61 13.41 11.71
C SER A 111 15.88 12.13 11.29
N VAL A 112 14.70 12.25 10.69
CA VAL A 112 13.90 11.13 10.21
C VAL A 112 14.65 10.36 9.11
N ILE A 113 15.23 11.05 8.14
CA ILE A 113 16.02 10.42 7.06
C ILE A 113 17.24 9.68 7.61
N ALA A 114 17.93 10.28 8.59
CA ALA A 114 19.06 9.63 9.24
C ALA A 114 18.64 8.36 10.01
N ALA A 115 17.46 8.35 10.62
CA ALA A 115 16.89 7.18 11.28
C ALA A 115 16.47 6.11 10.26
N LEU A 116 15.76 6.49 9.19
CA LEU A 116 15.33 5.60 8.11
C LEU A 116 16.52 4.83 7.49
N ARG A 117 17.64 5.53 7.24
CA ARG A 117 18.87 4.92 6.67
C ARG A 117 19.54 3.89 7.57
N ARG A 118 19.18 3.82 8.85
CA ARG A 118 19.69 2.81 9.81
C ARG A 118 18.76 1.60 9.92
N LEU A 119 17.55 1.69 9.37
CA LEU A 119 16.60 0.60 9.43
C LEU A 119 17.03 -0.53 8.48
N PRO A 120 16.76 -1.80 8.84
CA PRO A 120 16.80 -2.89 7.88
C PRO A 120 15.76 -2.66 6.77
N ALA A 121 15.98 -3.27 5.61
CA ALA A 121 15.15 -3.07 4.42
C ALA A 121 13.64 -3.23 4.69
N GLU A 122 13.25 -4.27 5.41
CA GLU A 122 11.84 -4.54 5.73
C GLU A 122 11.20 -3.43 6.60
N ALA A 123 11.93 -2.93 7.60
CA ALA A 123 11.44 -1.84 8.45
C ALA A 123 11.40 -0.50 7.70
N ALA A 124 12.34 -0.27 6.79
CA ALA A 124 12.34 0.91 5.92
C ALA A 124 11.14 0.88 4.96
N VAL A 125 10.85 -0.27 4.34
CA VAL A 125 9.63 -0.46 3.53
C VAL A 125 8.37 -0.25 4.36
N ALA A 126 8.36 -0.76 5.60
CA ALA A 126 7.26 -0.53 6.54
C ALA A 126 7.08 0.94 6.94
N ALA A 127 8.10 1.78 6.79
CA ALA A 127 8.02 3.22 6.94
C ALA A 127 7.60 3.95 5.64
N ALA A 128 7.17 3.20 4.63
CA ALA A 128 6.94 3.64 3.25
C ALA A 128 8.19 4.10 2.48
N ALA A 129 9.41 3.83 2.93
CA ALA A 129 10.61 4.07 2.14
C ALA A 129 10.78 3.02 1.03
N ASP A 130 11.50 3.38 -0.04
CA ASP A 130 11.91 2.45 -1.08
C ASP A 130 13.37 2.05 -0.88
N ILE A 131 13.78 0.92 -1.44
CA ILE A 131 15.15 0.42 -1.36
C ILE A 131 15.69 0.22 -2.78
N ASP A 132 16.69 1.02 -3.13
CA ASP A 132 17.38 0.94 -4.41
C ASP A 132 18.90 0.75 -4.23
N GLU A 133 19.64 0.85 -5.33
CA GLU A 133 21.11 0.78 -5.36
C GLU A 133 21.81 1.90 -4.56
N HIS A 134 21.10 2.98 -4.25
CA HIS A 134 21.57 4.08 -3.41
C HIS A 134 21.15 3.91 -1.94
N GLY A 135 20.44 2.83 -1.60
CA GLY A 135 20.01 2.47 -0.27
C GLY A 135 18.56 2.87 0.03
N VAL A 136 18.31 3.31 1.27
CA VAL A 136 16.96 3.71 1.71
C VAL A 136 16.60 5.06 1.11
N GLN A 137 15.56 5.08 0.26
CA GLN A 137 14.96 6.27 -0.33
C GLN A 137 13.67 6.65 0.41
N PRO A 138 13.65 7.75 1.17
CA PRO A 138 12.45 8.23 1.84
C PRO A 138 11.34 8.59 0.83
N LEU A 139 10.08 8.43 1.23
CA LEU A 139 8.95 8.81 0.38
C LEU A 139 8.73 10.32 0.42
N TRP A 140 9.04 10.98 -0.69
CA TRP A 140 8.72 12.38 -0.91
C TRP A 140 7.51 12.52 -1.81
N LEU A 141 6.52 13.30 -1.39
CA LEU A 141 5.37 13.66 -2.20
C LEU A 141 5.18 15.17 -2.15
N ARG A 142 5.20 15.82 -3.32
CA ARG A 142 5.03 17.28 -3.47
C ARG A 142 5.94 18.08 -2.51
N GLY A 143 7.18 17.64 -2.35
CA GLY A 143 8.18 18.29 -1.49
C GLY A 143 7.99 18.06 0.01
N ARG A 144 7.10 17.15 0.42
CA ARG A 144 6.91 16.75 1.82
C ARG A 144 7.32 15.31 2.02
N LEU A 145 8.01 15.05 3.13
CA LEU A 145 8.40 13.71 3.55
C LEU A 145 7.21 13.04 4.24
N LEU A 146 6.86 11.85 3.78
CA LEU A 146 5.79 11.02 4.33
C LEU A 146 6.37 9.77 5.00
N VAL A 147 5.72 9.30 6.06
CA VAL A 147 6.06 8.06 6.78
C VAL A 147 4.80 7.27 7.08
N ASP A 148 4.88 5.95 6.92
CA ASP A 148 3.83 5.02 7.37
C ASP A 148 4.03 4.70 8.86
N ASP A 149 3.37 5.46 9.72
CA ASP A 149 3.41 5.27 11.17
C ASP A 149 2.75 3.94 11.58
N ARG A 150 1.62 3.61 10.99
CA ARG A 150 0.92 2.33 11.19
C ARG A 150 1.77 1.15 10.74
N GLY A 151 2.46 1.27 9.62
CA GLY A 151 3.39 0.27 9.12
C GLY A 151 4.57 0.06 10.07
N LEU A 152 5.14 1.14 10.61
CA LEU A 152 6.17 1.09 11.64
C LEU A 152 5.68 0.46 12.96
N GLU A 153 4.48 0.79 13.42
CA GLU A 153 3.86 0.18 14.60
C GLU A 153 3.59 -1.31 14.39
N ALA A 154 3.06 -1.68 13.22
CA ALA A 154 2.84 -3.08 12.85
C ALA A 154 4.16 -3.85 12.79
N TYR A 155 5.21 -3.26 12.24
CA TYR A 155 6.55 -3.85 12.22
C TYR A 155 7.08 -4.09 13.63
N LEU A 156 6.92 -3.13 14.55
CA LEU A 156 7.29 -3.30 15.95
C LEU A 156 6.51 -4.41 16.65
N ALA A 157 5.26 -4.66 16.25
CA ALA A 157 4.44 -5.73 16.80
C ALA A 157 4.82 -7.13 16.29
N LEU A 158 5.61 -7.24 15.20
CA LEU A 158 6.12 -8.52 14.70
C LEU A 158 6.92 -9.28 15.75
N ASP A 159 6.87 -10.61 15.67
CA ASP A 159 7.54 -11.53 16.59
C ASP A 159 7.30 -11.25 18.09
N GLY A 160 6.12 -10.68 18.40
CA GLY A 160 5.71 -10.35 19.76
C GLY A 160 6.47 -9.18 20.38
N GLY A 161 6.95 -8.23 19.57
CA GLY A 161 7.63 -7.03 20.08
C GLY A 161 9.15 -7.14 20.19
N ARG A 162 9.76 -8.16 19.58
CA ARG A 162 11.17 -8.52 19.77
C ARG A 162 12.10 -7.99 18.67
N ALA A 163 11.76 -6.87 18.05
CA ALA A 163 12.67 -6.19 17.13
C ALA A 163 14.01 -5.88 17.83
N PRO A 164 15.15 -5.96 17.12
CA PRO A 164 16.45 -5.56 17.66
C PRO A 164 16.39 -4.16 18.29
N THR A 165 17.08 -3.97 19.41
CA THR A 165 16.97 -2.74 20.23
C THR A 165 17.25 -1.47 19.45
N ASP A 166 18.26 -1.50 18.58
CA ASP A 166 18.67 -0.40 17.71
C ASP A 166 17.60 -0.07 16.65
N VAL A 167 17.00 -1.09 16.03
CA VAL A 167 15.88 -0.95 15.09
C VAL A 167 14.68 -0.35 15.82
N ALA A 168 14.31 -0.90 16.98
CA ALA A 168 13.19 -0.40 17.76
C ALA A 168 13.41 1.05 18.23
N GLN A 169 14.65 1.42 18.57
CA GLN A 169 15.00 2.80 18.93
C GLN A 169 14.89 3.75 17.72
N ALA A 170 15.38 3.34 16.55
CA ALA A 170 15.27 4.13 15.33
C ALA A 170 13.80 4.35 14.93
N ILE A 171 12.96 3.31 15.01
CA ILE A 171 11.52 3.43 14.74
C ILE A 171 10.86 4.39 15.74
N ARG A 172 11.12 4.23 17.05
CA ARG A 172 10.55 5.14 18.07
C ARG A 172 11.00 6.59 17.88
N GLN A 173 12.24 6.82 17.43
CA GLN A 173 12.73 8.17 17.10
C GLN A 173 11.93 8.79 15.94
N ILE A 174 11.64 7.99 14.90
CA ILE A 174 10.81 8.44 13.78
C ILE A 174 9.41 8.78 14.28
N LEU A 175 8.74 7.85 14.98
CA LEU A 175 7.38 8.03 15.49
C LEU A 175 7.27 9.25 16.43
N ALA A 176 8.26 9.49 17.29
CA ALA A 176 8.28 10.66 18.17
C ALA A 176 8.44 12.00 17.45
N SER A 177 8.80 11.98 16.16
CA SER A 177 8.95 13.16 15.32
C SER A 177 7.72 13.44 14.44
N LEU A 178 6.70 12.57 14.50
CA LEU A 178 5.43 12.70 13.78
C LEU A 178 4.39 13.46 14.64
N PRO A 179 3.40 14.13 14.01
CA PRO A 179 2.37 14.92 14.70
C PRO A 179 1.38 14.09 15.53
#